data_AF-A0A9P5TK13-F1
#
_entry.id   AF-A0A9P5TK13-F1
#
_cell.length_a   1.000
_cell.length_b   1.000
_cell.length_c   1.000
_cell.angle_alpha   90.00
_cell.angle_beta   90.00
_cell.angle_gamma   90.00
#
_symmetry.space_group_name_H-M   'P 1'
#
loop_
_entity.id
_entity.type
_entity.pdbx_description
1 polymer ?
#
loop_
_entity_poly.entity_id
_entity_poly.type
_entity_poly.pdbx_seq_one_letter_code
_entity_poly.pdbx_strand_id
1 'polypeptide(L)'
;TMEVLGILPIPESICVGSAMQPHDAAFDQCQKHSFLDRVQGTHKPILPIHTSTEKKLFHDLMNSNSAFSSISGEPWWEIAVKDWNLRADGIDDISYKLIEQLKAYYTKWKSISHIKETLSLSAEVRGPLSLIIHDPSCSTKAPTVPYQPLCPHSISQGLL
;
A
#
# COMPACT_ATOMS: atom_id res chain seq x y z
N THR A 1 16.50 4.36 -24.98
CA THR A 1 16.45 3.56 -23.75
C THR A 1 16.04 2.15 -24.12
N MET A 2 16.76 1.11 -23.66
CA MET A 2 16.36 -0.29 -23.85
C MET A 2 15.67 -0.78 -22.58
N GLU A 3 14.47 -1.32 -22.74
CA GLU A 3 13.75 -2.05 -21.70
C GLU A 3 14.52 -3.33 -21.36
N VAL A 4 14.72 -3.59 -20.06
CA VAL A 4 15.34 -4.83 -19.58
C VAL A 4 14.32 -5.54 -18.69
N LEU A 5 13.84 -6.70 -19.14
CA LEU A 5 12.90 -7.56 -18.39
C LEU A 5 11.61 -6.84 -17.95
N GLY A 6 10.99 -6.02 -18.81
CA GLY A 6 9.78 -5.29 -18.43
C GLY A 6 10.03 -3.99 -17.67
N ILE A 7 11.29 -3.65 -17.40
CA ILE A 7 11.67 -2.48 -16.61
C ILE A 7 12.30 -1.45 -17.53
N LEU A 8 11.65 -0.30 -17.64
CA LEU A 8 12.16 0.87 -18.34
C LEU A 8 13.00 1.71 -17.38
N PRO A 9 14.20 2.16 -17.80
CA PRO A 9 14.99 3.10 -17.02
C PRO A 9 14.24 4.43 -16.90
N ILE A 10 14.40 5.08 -15.76
CA ILE A 10 13.73 6.34 -15.48
C ILE A 10 14.46 7.47 -16.23
N PRO A 11 13.75 8.30 -17.00
CA PRO A 11 14.34 9.47 -17.64
C PRO A 11 14.98 10.40 -16.61
N GLU A 12 16.18 10.90 -16.92
CA GLU A 12 16.93 11.82 -16.04
C GLU A 12 16.10 13.06 -15.64
N SER A 13 15.26 13.57 -16.55
CA SER A 13 14.35 14.68 -16.27
C SER A 13 13.38 14.39 -15.12
N ILE A 14 12.94 13.14 -14.99
CA ILE A 14 12.04 12.69 -13.90
C ILE A 14 12.84 12.51 -12.61
N CYS A 15 14.05 11.97 -12.69
CA CYS A 15 14.95 11.85 -11.53
C CYS A 15 15.24 13.22 -10.91
N VAL A 16 15.67 14.19 -11.72
CA VAL A 16 15.93 15.57 -11.29
C VAL A 16 14.64 16.24 -10.80
N GLY A 17 13.54 16.08 -11.54
CA GLY A 17 12.23 16.62 -11.17
C GLY A 17 11.68 16.07 -9.84
N SER A 18 12.08 14.86 -9.46
CA SER A 18 11.65 14.19 -8.23
C SER A 18 12.71 14.19 -7.12
N ALA A 19 13.82 14.91 -7.30
CA ALA A 19 14.96 14.94 -6.37
C ALA A 19 15.53 13.55 -6.02
N MET A 20 15.69 12.68 -7.03
CA MET A 20 16.31 11.36 -6.89
C MET A 20 17.80 11.43 -7.28
N GLN A 21 18.66 10.72 -6.53
CA GLN A 21 20.07 10.59 -6.89
C GLN A 21 20.25 9.53 -8.00
N PRO A 22 21.17 9.76 -8.96
CA PRO A 22 21.53 8.76 -9.94
C PRO A 22 22.24 7.58 -9.29
N HIS A 23 22.15 6.41 -9.91
CA HIS A 23 22.84 5.21 -9.45
C HIS A 23 24.36 5.40 -9.41
N ASP A 24 25.01 5.00 -8.31
CA ASP A 24 26.46 4.95 -8.18
C ASP A 24 26.93 3.53 -7.82
N ALA A 25 27.59 2.90 -8.78
CA ALA A 25 28.07 1.52 -8.65
C ALA A 25 29.10 1.32 -7.53
N ALA A 26 29.72 2.38 -6.99
CA ALA A 26 30.65 2.28 -5.86
C ALA A 26 29.94 2.15 -4.50
N PHE A 27 28.75 2.74 -4.36
CA PHE A 27 28.00 2.79 -3.10
C PHE A 27 26.82 1.81 -3.06
N ASP A 28 26.33 1.36 -4.22
CA ASP A 28 25.07 0.62 -4.32
C ASP A 28 25.20 -0.92 -4.34
N GLN A 29 26.41 -1.47 -4.30
CA GLN A 29 26.64 -2.93 -4.43
C GLN A 29 26.03 -3.78 -3.31
N CYS A 30 25.82 -3.20 -2.13
CA CYS A 30 25.26 -3.89 -0.97
C CYS A 30 23.77 -3.60 -0.72
N GLN A 31 23.10 -2.86 -1.62
CA GLN A 31 21.69 -2.56 -1.43
C GLN A 31 20.81 -3.78 -1.71
N LYS A 32 19.75 -3.93 -0.89
CA LYS A 32 18.80 -5.06 -0.93
C LYS A 32 18.13 -5.24 -2.31
N HIS A 33 18.09 -4.18 -3.12
CA HIS A 33 17.46 -4.13 -4.42
C HIS A 33 18.40 -3.64 -5.53
N SER A 34 19.70 -3.88 -5.40
CA SER A 34 20.75 -3.41 -6.34
C SER A 34 20.47 -3.73 -7.81
N PHE A 35 19.76 -4.82 -8.09
CA PHE A 35 19.29 -5.13 -9.45
C PHE A 35 18.31 -4.09 -10.00
N LEU A 36 17.30 -3.69 -9.21
CA LEU A 36 16.29 -2.71 -9.63
C LEU A 36 16.92 -1.33 -9.78
N ASP A 37 17.75 -0.94 -8.82
CA ASP A 37 18.45 0.36 -8.76
C ASP A 37 19.26 0.57 -10.04
N ARG A 38 20.03 -0.45 -10.41
CA ARG A 38 20.84 -0.46 -11.63
C ARG A 38 20.01 -0.39 -12.91
N VAL A 39 18.89 -1.10 -12.98
CA VAL A 39 18.05 -1.14 -14.18
C VAL A 39 17.22 0.16 -14.32
N GLN A 40 16.81 0.75 -13.20
CA GLN A 40 16.07 2.01 -13.15
C GLN A 40 16.98 3.23 -13.31
N GLY A 41 18.27 3.10 -12.99
CA GLY A 41 19.26 4.17 -13.06
C GLY A 41 19.22 5.11 -11.85
N THR A 42 18.72 4.64 -10.71
CA THR A 42 18.54 5.42 -9.47
C THR A 42 19.35 4.84 -8.33
N HIS A 43 19.79 5.66 -7.37
CA HIS A 43 20.55 5.22 -6.20
C HIS A 43 19.74 4.25 -5.30
N LYS A 44 18.42 4.44 -5.23
CA LYS A 44 17.49 3.56 -4.50
C LYS A 44 16.39 3.09 -5.44
N PRO A 45 15.73 1.96 -5.15
CA PRO A 45 14.72 1.44 -6.05
C PRO A 45 13.47 2.31 -5.94
N ILE A 46 12.70 2.38 -7.01
CA ILE A 46 11.37 2.96 -6.99
C ILE A 46 10.37 1.85 -6.72
N LEU A 47 9.86 1.80 -5.49
CA LEU A 47 8.91 0.78 -5.03
C LEU A 47 7.64 1.42 -4.46
N PRO A 48 6.46 0.78 -4.60
CA PRO A 48 5.25 1.21 -3.89
C PRO A 48 5.49 1.26 -2.38
N ILE A 49 4.72 2.07 -1.65
CA ILE A 49 4.78 2.09 -0.18
C ILE A 49 4.32 0.73 0.35
N HIS A 50 5.25 -0.01 0.96
CA HIS A 50 5.01 -1.39 1.39
C HIS A 50 5.60 -1.68 2.78
N THR A 51 6.66 -0.99 3.20
CA THR A 51 7.28 -1.22 4.51
C THR A 51 6.55 -0.48 5.64
N SER A 52 6.72 -0.95 6.88
CA SER A 52 6.20 -0.25 8.06
C SER A 52 6.87 1.12 8.26
N THR A 53 8.16 1.21 7.95
CA THR A 53 8.96 2.44 8.05
C THR A 53 8.44 3.50 7.07
N GLU A 54 8.18 3.12 5.81
CA GLU A 54 7.60 4.01 4.81
C GLU A 54 6.19 4.48 5.21
N LYS A 55 5.35 3.57 5.72
CA LYS A 55 4.00 3.92 6.19
C LYS A 55 4.05 4.93 7.33
N LYS A 56 5.01 4.77 8.25
CA LYS A 56 5.24 5.71 9.35
C LYS A 56 5.70 7.07 8.84
N LEU A 57 6.71 7.09 7.95
CA LEU A 57 7.16 8.33 7.31
C LEU A 57 6.00 9.04 6.61
N PHE A 58 5.20 8.32 5.82
CA PHE A 58 4.04 8.91 5.16
C PHE A 58 3.08 9.56 6.16
N HIS A 59 2.77 8.86 7.24
CA HIS A 59 1.89 9.38 8.29
C HIS A 59 2.48 10.63 8.96
N ASP A 60 3.78 10.62 9.26
CA ASP A 60 4.47 11.76 9.87
C ASP A 60 4.47 12.97 8.92
N LEU A 61 4.69 12.75 7.61
CA LEU A 61 4.61 13.79 6.59
C LEU A 61 3.20 14.36 6.44
N MET A 62 2.17 13.51 6.45
CA MET A 62 0.77 13.95 6.40
C MET A 62 0.38 14.85 7.59
N ASN A 63 1.06 14.74 8.73
CA ASN A 63 0.76 15.56 9.92
C ASN A 63 1.68 16.79 10.06
N SER A 64 2.91 16.73 9.54
CA SER A 64 3.94 17.75 9.78
C SER A 64 4.25 18.63 8.57
N ASN A 65 4.03 18.13 7.36
CA ASN A 65 4.46 18.80 6.14
C ASN A 65 3.28 19.42 5.38
N SER A 66 3.34 20.74 5.18
CA SER A 66 2.33 21.50 4.44
C SER A 66 2.14 21.04 2.99
N ALA A 67 3.17 20.45 2.36
CA ALA A 67 3.07 19.86 1.03
C ALA A 67 2.15 18.62 1.01
N PHE A 68 2.11 17.87 2.12
CA PHE A 68 1.26 16.68 2.29
C PHE A 68 -0.10 17.01 2.91
N SER A 69 -0.21 18.11 3.66
CA SER A 69 -1.43 18.54 4.35
C SER A 69 -1.94 19.87 3.80
N SER A 70 -2.23 19.95 2.49
CA SER A 70 -2.68 21.21 1.90
C SER A 70 -4.08 21.59 2.44
N ILE A 71 -4.27 22.88 2.72
CA ILE A 71 -5.55 23.44 3.17
C ILE A 71 -6.63 23.30 2.07
N SER A 72 -6.22 23.21 0.81
CA SER A 72 -7.09 23.06 -0.37
C SER A 72 -7.56 21.62 -0.64
N GLY A 73 -7.18 20.64 0.20
CA GLY A 73 -7.73 19.28 0.18
C GLY A 73 -6.85 18.21 -0.46
N GLU A 74 -6.09 18.53 -1.52
CA GLU A 74 -5.13 17.59 -2.14
C GLU A 74 -3.66 18.00 -1.93
N PRO A 75 -2.77 17.07 -1.59
CA PRO A 75 -1.33 17.32 -1.45
C PRO A 75 -0.70 17.93 -2.71
N TRP A 76 0.32 18.77 -2.52
CA TRP A 76 1.14 19.29 -3.60
C TRP A 76 2.18 18.25 -4.00
N TRP A 77 1.76 17.29 -4.83
CA TRP A 77 2.53 16.10 -5.14
C TRP A 77 3.93 16.34 -5.69
N GLU A 78 4.11 17.38 -6.51
CA GLU A 78 5.42 17.74 -7.08
C GLU A 78 6.44 18.17 -6.03
N ILE A 79 5.98 18.77 -4.93
CA ILE A 79 6.84 19.19 -3.81
C ILE A 79 6.96 18.03 -2.82
N ALA A 80 5.84 17.36 -2.54
CA ALA A 80 5.78 16.22 -1.64
C ALA A 80 6.71 15.07 -2.06
N VAL A 81 6.83 14.81 -3.37
CA VAL A 81 7.72 13.75 -3.88
C VAL A 81 9.19 14.09 -3.68
N LYS A 82 9.57 15.37 -3.85
CA LYS A 82 10.94 15.84 -3.59
C LYS A 82 11.29 15.70 -2.11
N ASP A 83 10.38 16.14 -1.25
CA ASP A 83 10.53 16.05 0.20
C ASP A 83 10.57 14.61 0.71
N TRP A 84 9.88 13.69 0.03
CA TRP A 84 9.98 12.27 0.31
C TRP A 84 11.36 11.75 -0.08
N ASN A 85 11.77 11.95 -1.34
CA ASN A 85 13.00 11.37 -1.87
C ASN A 85 14.25 11.94 -1.17
N LEU A 86 14.23 13.22 -0.77
CA LEU A 86 15.28 13.81 0.05
C LEU A 86 15.41 13.12 1.43
N ARG A 87 14.30 12.72 2.06
CA ARG A 87 14.33 11.94 3.31
C ARG A 87 14.72 10.49 3.07
N ALA A 88 14.35 9.94 1.90
CA ALA A 88 14.75 8.60 1.50
C ALA A 88 16.28 8.50 1.36
N ASP A 89 16.96 9.54 0.87
CA ASP A 89 18.43 9.57 0.80
C ASP A 89 19.09 9.32 2.17
N GLY A 90 18.53 9.89 3.24
CA GLY A 90 19.06 9.73 4.60
C GLY A 90 18.64 8.46 5.35
N ILE A 91 17.74 7.64 4.80
CA ILE A 91 17.17 6.47 5.50
C ILE A 91 17.21 5.23 4.60
N ASP A 92 17.98 4.21 4.98
CA ASP A 92 18.22 3.02 4.16
C ASP A 92 16.97 2.18 3.85
N ASP A 93 16.01 2.11 4.77
CA ASP A 93 14.79 1.30 4.62
C ASP A 93 13.65 1.99 3.84
N ILE A 94 13.95 3.12 3.20
CA ILE A 94 12.97 3.91 2.44
C ILE A 94 13.38 3.96 0.98
N SER A 95 12.51 3.43 0.13
CA SER A 95 12.69 3.45 -1.31
C SER A 95 12.22 4.77 -1.91
N TYR A 96 12.76 5.15 -3.06
CA TYR A 96 12.27 6.31 -3.81
C TYR A 96 10.81 6.14 -4.23
N LYS A 97 10.16 7.28 -4.44
CA LYS A 97 8.76 7.34 -4.85
C LYS A 97 8.59 8.28 -6.04
N LEU A 98 7.69 7.88 -6.92
CA LEU A 98 7.10 8.76 -7.93
C LEU A 98 5.77 9.34 -7.43
N ILE A 99 5.31 10.40 -8.11
CA ILE A 99 4.05 11.08 -7.81
C ILE A 99 2.88 10.09 -7.84
N GLU A 100 2.85 9.20 -8.83
CA GLU A 100 1.81 8.20 -9.03
C GLU A 100 1.74 7.23 -7.86
N GLN A 101 2.90 6.82 -7.32
CA GLN A 101 2.96 5.90 -6.19
C GLN A 101 2.46 6.56 -4.90
N LEU A 102 2.83 7.82 -4.67
CA LEU A 102 2.33 8.60 -3.53
C LEU A 102 0.82 8.83 -3.63
N LYS A 103 0.31 9.20 -4.81
CA LYS A 103 -1.13 9.34 -5.08
C LYS A 103 -1.90 8.05 -4.82
N ALA A 104 -1.42 6.93 -5.38
CA ALA A 104 -2.06 5.63 -5.21
C ALA A 104 -2.14 5.22 -3.73
N TYR A 105 -1.06 5.43 -2.98
CA TYR A 105 -1.06 5.15 -1.54
C TYR A 105 -1.95 6.12 -0.77
N TYR A 106 -1.97 7.40 -1.12
CA TYR A 106 -2.84 8.40 -0.50
C TYR A 106 -4.32 8.06 -0.65
N THR A 107 -4.77 7.65 -1.83
CA THR A 107 -6.16 7.21 -2.04
C THR A 107 -6.52 6.05 -1.13
N LYS A 108 -5.62 5.07 -1.00
CA LYS A 108 -5.79 3.94 -0.07
C LYS A 108 -5.83 4.41 1.38
N TRP A 109 -4.90 5.27 1.79
CA TRP A 109 -4.82 5.82 3.14
C TRP A 109 -6.10 6.59 3.49
N LYS A 110 -6.58 7.47 2.59
CA LYS A 110 -7.80 8.25 2.75
C LYS A 110 -9.03 7.37 2.91
N SER A 111 -9.15 6.32 2.11
CA SER A 111 -10.22 5.33 2.26
C SER A 111 -10.18 4.65 3.63
N ILE A 112 -9.00 4.22 4.10
CA ILE A 112 -8.84 3.63 5.44
C ILE A 112 -9.21 4.64 6.53
N SER A 113 -8.81 5.90 6.39
CA SER A 113 -9.15 6.97 7.34
C SER A 113 -10.66 7.21 7.40
N HIS A 114 -11.34 7.31 6.26
CA HIS A 114 -12.81 7.44 6.22
C HIS A 114 -13.52 6.23 6.83
N ILE A 115 -13.02 5.02 6.61
CA ILE A 115 -13.57 3.80 7.22
C ILE A 115 -13.43 3.89 8.75
N LYS A 116 -12.26 4.26 9.27
CA LYS A 116 -12.03 4.41 10.72
C LYS A 116 -12.97 5.45 11.33
N GLU A 117 -13.12 6.61 10.68
CA GLU A 117 -14.03 7.66 11.11
C GLU A 117 -15.49 7.18 11.12
N THR A 118 -15.94 6.54 10.03
CA THR A 118 -17.30 5.99 9.93
C THR A 118 -17.56 4.92 10.98
N LEU A 119 -16.59 4.04 11.25
CA LEU A 119 -16.68 3.03 12.30
C LEU A 119 -16.75 3.66 13.69
N SER A 120 -16.02 4.75 13.92
CA SER A 120 -16.08 5.51 15.17
C SER A 120 -17.43 6.19 15.36
N LEU A 121 -17.95 6.87 14.32
CA LEU A 121 -19.25 7.55 14.36
C LEU A 121 -20.41 6.58 14.56
N SER A 122 -20.32 5.39 13.97
CA SER A 122 -21.34 4.35 14.09
C SER A 122 -21.19 3.45 15.32
N ALA A 123 -20.19 3.69 16.17
CA ALA A 123 -19.86 2.79 17.28
C ALA A 123 -21.01 2.61 18.27
N GLU A 124 -21.67 3.71 18.67
CA GLU A 124 -22.78 3.68 19.64
C GLU A 124 -24.00 2.92 19.09
N VAL A 125 -24.29 3.07 17.79
CA VAL A 125 -25.40 2.38 17.13
C VAL A 125 -25.09 0.90 16.90
N ARG A 126 -23.84 0.58 16.54
CA ARG A 126 -23.40 -0.80 16.27
C ARG A 126 -23.18 -1.63 17.52
N GLY A 127 -22.82 -1.01 18.64
CA GLY A 127 -22.51 -1.69 19.91
C GLY A 127 -23.60 -2.69 20.33
N PRO A 128 -24.87 -2.25 20.47
CA PRO A 128 -25.98 -3.14 20.83
C PRO A 128 -26.17 -4.31 19.85
N LEU A 129 -26.05 -4.05 18.54
CA LEU A 129 -26.16 -5.08 17.50
C LEU A 129 -25.02 -6.11 17.60
N SER A 130 -23.80 -5.65 17.86
CA SER A 130 -22.65 -6.52 18.03
C SER A 130 -22.81 -7.47 19.22
N LEU A 131 -23.42 -7.01 20.31
CA LEU A 131 -23.73 -7.85 21.46
C LEU A 131 -24.77 -8.92 21.13
N ILE A 132 -25.81 -8.57 20.35
CA ILE A 132 -26.85 -9.52 19.93
C ILE A 132 -26.27 -10.58 18.99
N ILE A 133 -25.45 -10.18 18.00
CA ILE A 133 -24.86 -11.10 17.01
C ILE A 133 -23.87 -12.08 17.67
N HIS A 134 -23.11 -11.61 18.65
CA HIS A 134 -22.13 -12.44 19.36
C HIS A 134 -22.71 -13.13 20.60
N ASP A 135 -24.03 -13.06 20.82
CA ASP A 135 -24.68 -13.80 21.89
C ASP A 135 -24.59 -15.32 21.61
N PRO A 136 -23.86 -16.11 22.42
CA PRO A 136 -23.78 -17.56 22.24
C PRO A 136 -25.13 -18.25 22.35
N SER A 137 -26.14 -17.60 22.97
CA SER A 137 -27.50 -18.13 23.05
C SER A 137 -28.19 -18.18 21.67
N CYS A 138 -27.77 -17.38 20.68
CA CYS A 138 -28.33 -17.40 19.33
C CYS A 138 -28.21 -18.77 18.66
N SER A 139 -27.12 -19.50 18.90
CA SER A 139 -26.91 -20.84 18.34
C SER A 139 -27.91 -21.88 18.89
N THR A 140 -28.46 -21.65 20.08
CA THR A 140 -29.46 -22.57 20.67
C THR A 140 -30.85 -22.42 20.03
N LYS A 141 -31.11 -21.28 19.38
CA LYS A 141 -32.36 -20.99 18.65
C LYS A 141 -32.26 -21.32 17.16
N ALA A 142 -31.10 -21.79 16.68
CA ALA A 142 -30.92 -22.15 15.28
C ALA A 142 -31.80 -23.38 14.94
N PRO A 143 -32.50 -23.38 13.80
CA PRO A 143 -33.30 -24.52 13.39
C PRO A 143 -32.40 -25.73 13.16
N THR A 144 -32.88 -26.91 13.54
CA THR A 144 -32.17 -28.18 13.30
C THR A 144 -31.92 -28.34 11.80
N VAL A 145 -30.66 -28.42 11.40
CA VAL A 145 -30.29 -28.67 10.01
C VAL A 145 -30.80 -30.06 9.64
N PRO A 146 -31.60 -30.22 8.57
CA PRO A 146 -32.01 -31.53 8.10
C PRO A 146 -30.77 -32.37 7.80
N TYR A 147 -30.66 -33.52 8.45
CA TYR A 147 -29.60 -34.47 8.15
C TYR A 147 -29.81 -35.00 6.72
N GLN A 148 -28.96 -34.56 5.78
CA GLN A 148 -28.84 -35.21 4.48
C GLN A 148 -27.77 -36.30 4.60
N PRO A 149 -28.15 -37.60 4.53
CA PRO A 149 -27.16 -38.64 4.40
C PRO A 149 -26.36 -38.39 3.12
N LEU A 150 -25.04 -38.44 3.23
CA LEU A 150 -24.14 -38.40 2.07
C LEU A 150 -24.55 -39.55 1.14
N CYS A 151 -25.24 -39.24 0.06
CA CYS A 151 -25.54 -40.20 -0.99
C CYS A 151 -24.27 -40.34 -1.85
N PRO A 152 -23.52 -41.46 -1.76
CA PRO A 152 -22.41 -41.68 -2.67
C PRO A 152 -22.95 -41.64 -4.10
N HIS A 153 -22.37 -40.76 -4.92
CA HIS A 153 -22.64 -40.74 -6.35
C HIS A 153 -22.17 -42.09 -6.93
N SER A 154 -23.13 -42.93 -7.33
CA SER A 154 -22.84 -44.15 -8.09
C SER A 154 -22.88 -43.79 -9.57
N ILE A 155 -21.70 -43.62 -10.17
CA ILE A 155 -21.56 -43.49 -11.62
C ILE A 155 -21.78 -44.89 -12.20
N SER A 156 -22.99 -45.16 -12.72
CA SER A 156 -23.34 -46.48 -13.28
C SER A 156 -22.88 -46.66 -14.73
N GLN A 157 -22.58 -45.58 -15.46
CA GLN A 157 -22.05 -45.63 -16.82
C GLN A 157 -21.10 -44.44 -17.06
N GLY A 158 -19.87 -44.75 -17.49
CA GLY A 158 -18.95 -43.78 -18.04
C GLY A 158 -19.31 -43.48 -19.50
N LEU A 159 -19.09 -42.23 -19.92
CA LEU A 159 -19.19 -41.82 -21.32
C LEU A 159 -18.08 -42.53 -22.13
N LEU A 160 -18.49 -43.40 -23.06
CA LEU A 160 -17.66 -43.94 -24.14
C LEU A 160 -17.56 -42.92 -25.28
#